data_AF-A0A928VAU9-F1
#
_entry.id   AF-A0A928VAU9-F1
#
_cell.length_a   1.000
_cell.length_b   1.000
_cell.length_c   1.000
_cell.angle_alpha   90.00
_cell.angle_beta   90.00
_cell.angle_gamma   90.00
#
_symmetry.space_group_name_H-M   'P 1'
#
loop_
_entity.id
_entity.type
_entity.pdbx_description
1 polymer ?
#
loop_
_entity_poly.entity_id
_entity_poly.type
_entity_poly.pdbx_seq_one_letter_code
_entity_poly.pdbx_strand_id
1 'polypeptide(L)'
;MSQPEFQTLLNFFKALSNESRLKLVGILAQREYSVEELAALVQLKEPTVSHHLSKLKELNLVQMRPDRNTHFYRLNQEALQELSKAIFSAQITTVSSEINPDAWEEKVLKSFLEGDRLREIPASRKKRWVILKWLVNHFEMDQQYSEKALNEIIKQIHPDTATLRRELIGYRMMQRENSVYWREPESEWREESVF
;
A
#
# COMPACT_ATOMS: atom_id res chain seq x y z
N MET A 1 14.37 -3.29 4.23
CA MET A 1 14.32 -4.75 4.45
C MET A 1 14.92 -5.42 3.23
N SER A 2 15.88 -6.32 3.41
CA SER A 2 16.39 -7.15 2.32
C SER A 2 15.35 -8.18 1.87
N GLN A 3 15.43 -8.66 0.63
CA GLN A 3 14.54 -9.69 0.10
C GLN A 3 14.47 -10.97 0.99
N PRO A 4 15.59 -11.46 1.57
CA PRO A 4 15.56 -12.59 2.51
C PRO A 4 14.83 -12.33 3.83
N GLU A 5 14.94 -11.12 4.39
CA GLU A 5 14.23 -10.73 5.61
C GLU A 5 12.71 -10.67 5.38
N PHE A 6 12.27 -10.10 4.25
CA PHE A 6 10.85 -10.07 3.87
C PHE A 6 10.28 -11.47 3.69
N GLN A 7 11.03 -12.36 3.03
CA GLN A 7 10.60 -13.73 2.80
C GLN A 7 10.48 -14.51 4.12
N THR A 8 11.40 -14.29 5.06
CA THR A 8 11.34 -14.84 6.42
C THR A 8 10.08 -14.37 7.14
N LEU A 9 9.78 -13.06 7.07
CA LEU A 9 8.58 -12.48 7.67
C LEU A 9 7.28 -13.01 7.05
N LEU A 10 7.23 -13.14 5.71
CA LEU A 10 6.10 -13.71 4.99
C LEU A 10 5.85 -15.17 5.40
N ASN A 11 6.91 -15.97 5.51
CA ASN A 11 6.83 -17.36 5.93
C ASN A 11 6.33 -17.49 7.36
N PHE A 12 6.74 -16.58 8.25
CA PHE A 12 6.23 -16.49 9.61
C PHE A 12 4.73 -16.22 9.65
N PHE A 13 4.25 -15.16 8.97
CA PHE A 13 2.81 -14.87 8.94
C PHE A 13 2.01 -16.02 8.33
N LYS A 14 2.48 -16.63 7.23
CA LYS A 14 1.84 -17.82 6.65
C LYS A 14 1.75 -18.99 7.63
N ALA A 15 2.67 -19.10 8.57
CA ALA A 15 2.62 -20.13 9.60
C ALA A 15 1.64 -19.83 10.72
N LEU A 16 1.49 -18.56 11.11
CA LEU A 16 0.53 -18.15 12.12
C LEU A 16 -0.89 -17.93 11.60
N SER A 17 -1.08 -17.72 10.29
CA SER A 17 -2.41 -17.57 9.65
C SER A 17 -3.22 -18.88 9.58
N ASN A 18 -3.02 -19.79 10.52
CA ASN A 18 -3.83 -20.98 10.73
C ASN A 18 -4.19 -21.07 12.20
N GLU A 19 -5.49 -21.17 12.47
CA GLU A 19 -6.06 -21.12 13.81
C GLU A 19 -5.44 -22.16 14.75
N SER A 20 -5.31 -23.41 14.31
CA SER A 20 -4.75 -24.50 15.13
C SER A 20 -3.28 -24.25 15.49
N ARG A 21 -2.46 -23.78 14.54
CA ARG A 21 -1.06 -23.42 14.80
C ARG A 21 -0.95 -22.25 15.78
N LEU A 22 -1.83 -21.25 15.67
CA LEU A 22 -1.85 -20.12 16.59
C LEU A 22 -2.24 -20.56 18.02
N LYS A 23 -3.23 -21.44 18.15
CA LYS A 23 -3.60 -22.06 19.44
C LYS A 23 -2.42 -22.84 20.04
N LEU A 24 -1.74 -23.67 19.24
CA LEU A 24 -0.56 -24.42 19.68
C LEU A 24 0.54 -23.49 20.18
N VAL A 25 0.85 -22.41 19.46
CA VAL A 25 1.82 -21.38 19.88
C VAL A 25 1.42 -20.77 21.23
N GLY A 26 0.15 -20.40 21.42
CA GLY A 26 -0.33 -19.81 22.67
C GLY A 26 -0.26 -20.77 23.87
N ILE A 27 -0.53 -22.06 23.65
CA ILE A 27 -0.38 -23.11 24.68
C ILE A 27 1.10 -23.31 25.03
N LEU A 28 1.95 -23.48 24.00
CA LEU A 28 3.39 -23.71 24.15
C LEU A 28 4.15 -22.51 24.74
N ALA A 29 3.55 -21.33 24.79
CA ALA A 29 4.11 -20.16 25.46
C ALA A 29 4.14 -20.32 27.00
N GLN A 30 3.29 -21.19 27.55
CA GLN A 30 3.14 -21.37 29.00
C GLN A 30 4.15 -22.37 29.58
N ARG A 31 4.30 -23.53 28.94
CA ARG A 31 5.23 -24.60 29.29
C ARG A 31 5.47 -25.53 28.10
N GLU A 32 6.32 -26.53 28.30
CA GLU A 32 6.45 -27.62 27.33
C GLU A 32 5.30 -28.63 27.44
N TYR A 33 4.89 -29.19 26.30
CA TYR A 33 3.83 -30.19 26.18
C TYR A 33 4.22 -31.30 25.20
N SER A 34 3.71 -32.50 25.41
CA SER A 34 3.80 -33.60 24.44
C SER A 34 2.80 -33.43 23.29
N VAL A 35 2.98 -34.19 22.21
CA VAL A 35 2.03 -34.21 21.08
C VAL A 35 0.64 -34.67 21.53
N GLU A 36 0.57 -35.67 22.40
CA GLU A 36 -0.67 -36.21 22.97
C GLU A 36 -1.41 -35.13 23.80
N GLU A 37 -0.70 -34.44 24.70
CA GLU A 37 -1.29 -33.35 25.49
C GLU A 37 -1.83 -32.23 24.58
N LEU A 38 -1.04 -31.83 23.56
CA LEU A 38 -1.45 -30.79 22.62
C LEU A 38 -2.68 -31.21 21.82
N ALA A 39 -2.72 -32.44 21.32
CA ALA A 39 -3.85 -33.01 20.58
C ALA A 39 -5.15 -32.94 21.40
N ALA A 40 -5.08 -33.30 22.69
CA ALA A 40 -6.22 -33.17 23.59
C ALA A 40 -6.65 -31.71 23.79
N LEU A 41 -5.70 -30.79 24.01
CA LEU A 41 -5.98 -29.37 24.27
C LEU A 41 -6.60 -28.65 23.06
N VAL A 42 -6.12 -28.92 21.84
CA VAL A 42 -6.65 -28.29 20.62
C VAL A 42 -7.74 -29.10 19.93
N GLN A 43 -8.15 -30.24 20.50
CA GLN A 43 -9.17 -31.14 19.97
C GLN A 43 -8.89 -31.62 18.53
N LEU A 44 -7.64 -32.02 18.28
CA LEU A 44 -7.19 -32.54 16.99
C LEU A 44 -6.55 -33.92 17.16
N LYS A 45 -6.38 -34.64 16.05
CA LYS A 45 -5.64 -35.90 16.05
C LYS A 45 -4.13 -35.64 16.13
N GLU A 46 -3.40 -36.51 16.81
CA GLU A 46 -1.93 -36.42 16.93
C GLU A 46 -1.18 -36.29 15.60
N PRO A 47 -1.56 -36.96 14.49
CA PRO A 47 -0.89 -36.74 13.20
C PRO A 47 -1.05 -35.30 12.68
N THR A 48 -2.20 -34.67 12.92
CA THR A 48 -2.47 -33.28 12.54
C THR A 48 -1.63 -32.32 13.37
N VAL A 49 -1.57 -32.53 14.69
CA VAL A 49 -0.70 -31.75 15.59
C VAL A 49 0.77 -31.93 15.23
N SER A 50 1.22 -33.15 14.96
CA SER A 50 2.60 -33.43 14.53
C SER A 50 2.95 -32.69 13.24
N HIS A 51 2.04 -32.68 12.26
CA HIS A 51 2.23 -31.91 11.03
C HIS A 51 2.35 -30.39 11.31
N HIS A 52 1.49 -29.85 12.18
CA HIS A 52 1.57 -28.45 12.59
C HIS A 52 2.88 -28.11 13.32
N LEU A 53 3.31 -28.97 14.24
CA LEU A 53 4.57 -28.81 14.99
C LEU A 53 5.79 -28.89 14.07
N SER A 54 5.80 -29.79 13.09
CA SER A 54 6.85 -29.83 12.06
C SER A 54 6.92 -28.51 11.30
N LYS A 55 5.77 -27.94 10.90
CA LYS A 55 5.75 -26.67 10.19
C LYS A 55 6.21 -25.48 11.04
N LEU A 56 5.87 -25.48 12.33
CA LEU A 56 6.35 -24.48 13.28
C LEU A 56 7.85 -24.65 13.56
N LYS A 57 8.36 -25.88 13.61
CA LYS A 57 9.77 -26.21 13.81
C LYS A 57 10.64 -25.79 12.61
N GLU A 58 10.15 -26.00 11.38
CA GLU A 58 10.82 -25.51 10.14
C GLU A 58 11.10 -24.00 10.18
N LEU A 59 10.29 -23.24 10.89
CA LEU A 59 10.42 -21.79 11.04
C LEU A 59 11.07 -21.38 12.36
N ASN A 60 11.67 -22.34 13.06
CA ASN A 60 12.31 -22.14 14.36
C ASN A 60 11.39 -21.56 15.45
N LEU A 61 10.06 -21.67 15.31
CA LEU A 61 9.09 -21.15 16.28
C LEU A 61 8.90 -22.06 17.48
N VAL A 62 9.19 -23.35 17.33
CA VAL A 62 9.13 -24.32 18.43
C VAL A 62 10.43 -25.12 18.49
N GLN A 63 10.83 -25.45 19.70
CA GLN A 63 11.92 -26.36 19.99
C GLN A 63 11.34 -27.69 20.45
N MET A 64 12.04 -28.79 20.13
CA MET A 64 11.66 -30.14 20.55
C MET A 64 12.78 -30.72 21.39
N ARG A 65 12.41 -31.31 22.54
CA ARG A 65 13.29 -32.06 23.43
C ARG A 65 12.80 -33.51 23.50
N PRO A 66 13.64 -34.51 23.19
CA PRO A 66 13.29 -35.90 23.45
C PRO A 66 13.38 -36.22 24.94
N ASP A 67 12.44 -37.01 25.44
CA ASP A 67 12.41 -37.54 26.81
C ASP A 67 11.90 -38.98 26.79
N ARG A 68 12.84 -39.93 26.92
CA ARG A 68 12.58 -41.36 26.75
C ARG A 68 11.90 -41.65 25.40
N ASN A 69 10.63 -42.02 25.42
CA ASN A 69 9.83 -42.35 24.24
C ASN A 69 8.86 -41.24 23.84
N THR A 70 8.96 -40.06 24.46
CA THR A 70 8.05 -38.93 24.27
C THR A 70 8.83 -37.72 23.78
N HIS A 71 8.24 -36.95 22.86
CA HIS A 71 8.81 -35.68 22.40
C HIS A 71 8.02 -34.53 23.01
N PHE A 72 8.74 -33.66 23.73
CA PHE A 72 8.17 -32.45 24.33
C PHE A 72 8.52 -31.25 23.45
N TYR A 73 7.53 -30.39 23.24
CA TYR A 73 7.66 -29.19 22.45
C TYR A 73 7.50 -27.97 23.35
N ARG A 74 8.26 -26.92 23.07
CA ARG A 74 8.13 -25.60 23.72
C ARG A 74 8.24 -24.47 22.71
N LEU A 75 7.67 -23.32 23.02
CA LEU A 75 7.84 -22.13 22.20
C LEU A 75 9.30 -21.66 22.21
N ASN A 76 9.83 -21.34 21.03
CA ASN A 76 11.09 -20.61 20.91
C ASN A 76 10.81 -19.11 21.09
N GLN A 77 10.87 -18.64 22.34
CA GLN A 77 10.55 -17.24 22.67
C GLN A 77 11.53 -16.24 22.05
N GLU A 78 12.82 -16.61 21.92
CA GLU A 78 13.85 -15.76 21.33
C GLU A 78 13.55 -15.50 19.85
N ALA A 79 13.26 -16.54 19.08
CA ALA A 79 12.88 -16.41 17.68
C ALA A 79 11.61 -15.55 17.49
N LEU A 80 10.62 -15.69 18.37
CA LEU A 80 9.41 -14.87 18.33
C LEU A 80 9.70 -13.39 18.64
N GLN A 81 10.60 -13.12 19.60
CA GLN A 81 11.00 -11.76 19.95
C GLN A 81 11.82 -11.09 18.84
N GLU A 82 12.75 -11.81 18.22
CA GLU A 82 13.54 -11.30 17.08
C GLU A 82 12.63 -10.92 15.91
N LEU A 83 11.66 -11.77 15.59
CA LEU A 83 10.68 -11.50 14.53
C LEU A 83 9.74 -10.35 14.88
N SER A 84 9.29 -10.24 16.13
CA SER A 84 8.49 -9.11 16.59
C SER A 84 9.26 -7.79 16.44
N LYS A 85 10.54 -7.77 16.84
CA LYS A 85 11.41 -6.60 16.64
C LYS A 85 11.57 -6.26 15.15
N ALA A 86 11.72 -7.26 14.28
CA ALA A 86 11.81 -7.05 12.83
C ALA A 86 10.52 -6.44 12.24
N ILE A 87 9.33 -6.80 12.76
CA ILE A 87 8.05 -6.22 12.35
C ILE A 87 7.95 -4.75 12.75
N PHE A 88 8.32 -4.43 13.99
CA PHE A 88 8.12 -3.09 14.56
C PHE A 88 9.27 -2.12 14.27
N SER A 89 10.41 -2.57 13.75
CA SER A 89 11.60 -1.74 13.46
C SER A 89 11.47 -0.83 12.22
N ALA A 90 10.25 -0.44 11.84
CA ALA A 90 9.94 0.43 10.69
C ALA A 90 10.36 -0.10 9.31
N GLN A 91 10.80 -1.36 9.20
CA GLN A 91 11.21 -1.96 7.94
C GLN A 91 10.06 -2.35 7.01
N ILE A 92 8.84 -2.50 7.54
CA ILE A 92 7.63 -2.68 6.73
C ILE A 92 7.35 -1.43 5.90
N THR A 93 7.64 -0.23 6.42
CA THR A 93 7.54 1.04 5.68
C THR A 93 8.53 1.10 4.52
N THR A 94 9.67 0.39 4.58
CA THR A 94 10.62 0.31 3.46
C THR A 94 10.12 -0.58 2.32
N VAL A 95 9.20 -1.52 2.55
CA VAL A 95 8.58 -2.28 1.43
C VAL A 95 7.73 -1.36 0.55
N SER A 96 7.29 -0.22 1.09
CA SER A 96 6.59 0.82 0.34
C SER A 96 7.48 1.55 -0.66
N SER A 97 8.81 1.47 -0.58
CA SER A 97 9.70 2.19 -1.51
C SER A 97 9.73 1.61 -2.93
N GLU A 98 9.23 0.39 -3.14
CA GLU A 98 9.02 -0.19 -4.47
C GLU A 98 7.64 0.11 -5.06
N ILE A 99 6.72 0.65 -4.25
CA ILE A 99 5.40 1.08 -4.70
C ILE A 99 5.56 2.52 -5.17
N ASN A 100 5.65 2.74 -6.48
CA ASN A 100 5.52 4.09 -7.03
C ASN A 100 4.11 4.62 -6.68
N PRO A 101 3.98 5.61 -5.77
CA PRO A 101 2.67 6.14 -5.37
C PRO A 101 1.91 6.73 -6.56
N ASP A 102 2.64 7.19 -7.58
CA ASP A 102 2.11 7.85 -8.77
C ASP A 102 1.88 6.88 -9.93
N ALA A 103 2.10 5.57 -9.75
CA ALA A 103 1.94 4.57 -10.82
C ALA A 103 0.54 4.60 -11.46
N TRP A 104 -0.48 4.87 -10.65
CA TRP A 104 -1.84 5.03 -11.15
C TRP A 104 -2.00 6.31 -11.96
N GLU A 105 -1.43 7.44 -11.51
CA GLU A 105 -1.48 8.72 -12.22
C GLU A 105 -0.74 8.64 -13.56
N GLU A 106 0.46 8.05 -13.58
CA GLU A 106 1.19 7.79 -14.82
C GLU A 106 0.37 6.96 -15.82
N LYS A 107 -0.32 5.93 -15.33
CA LYS A 107 -1.18 5.10 -16.17
C LYS A 107 -2.35 5.90 -16.73
N VAL A 108 -2.94 6.79 -15.92
CA VAL A 108 -3.99 7.72 -16.38
C VAL A 108 -3.41 8.62 -17.48
N LEU A 109 -2.30 9.31 -17.23
CA LEU A 109 -1.65 10.18 -18.22
C LEU A 109 -1.37 9.43 -19.53
N LYS A 110 -0.75 8.24 -19.49
CA LYS A 110 -0.49 7.41 -20.67
C LYS A 110 -1.76 6.99 -21.42
N SER A 111 -2.89 6.84 -20.71
CA SER A 111 -4.16 6.44 -21.31
C SER A 111 -4.90 7.58 -22.01
N PHE A 112 -4.66 8.83 -21.62
CA PHE A 112 -5.41 9.98 -22.13
C PHE A 112 -4.55 10.95 -22.94
N LEU A 113 -3.24 10.96 -22.73
CA LEU A 113 -2.30 11.81 -23.46
C LEU A 113 -1.68 11.06 -24.65
N GLU A 114 -1.42 11.82 -25.71
CA GLU A 114 -0.58 11.45 -26.85
C GLU A 114 0.46 12.56 -27.05
N GLY A 115 1.64 12.38 -26.45
CA GLY A 115 2.60 13.48 -26.29
C GLY A 115 2.00 14.58 -25.39
N ASP A 116 2.02 15.82 -25.88
CA ASP A 116 1.46 16.97 -25.16
C ASP A 116 -0.03 17.24 -25.47
N ARG A 117 -0.70 16.32 -26.17
CA ARG A 117 -2.12 16.47 -26.53
C ARG A 117 -2.99 15.57 -25.68
N LEU A 118 -4.08 16.13 -25.16
CA LEU A 118 -5.13 15.36 -24.51
C LEU A 118 -6.09 14.84 -25.57
N ARG A 119 -6.37 13.54 -25.58
CA ARG A 119 -7.33 12.93 -26.51
C ARG A 119 -8.77 13.26 -26.16
N GLU A 120 -9.10 13.10 -24.88
CA GLU A 120 -10.44 13.34 -24.34
C GLU A 120 -10.36 13.75 -22.88
N ILE A 121 -11.32 14.54 -22.42
CA ILE A 121 -11.45 14.90 -21.00
C ILE A 121 -12.10 13.72 -20.27
N PRO A 122 -11.45 13.12 -19.25
CA PRO A 122 -12.01 11.96 -18.57
C PRO A 122 -13.37 12.27 -17.91
N ALA A 123 -14.33 11.37 -18.10
CA ALA A 123 -15.61 11.43 -17.38
C ALA A 123 -15.45 11.16 -15.87
N SER A 124 -14.48 10.31 -15.49
CA SER A 124 -14.15 10.04 -14.09
C SER A 124 -13.46 11.24 -13.46
N ARG A 125 -14.02 11.74 -12.36
CA ARG A 125 -13.48 12.89 -11.59
C ARG A 125 -12.03 12.67 -11.18
N LYS A 126 -11.69 11.52 -10.57
CA LYS A 126 -10.33 11.20 -10.15
C LYS A 126 -9.33 11.21 -11.33
N LYS A 127 -9.70 10.64 -12.47
CA LYS A 127 -8.82 10.65 -13.65
C LYS A 127 -8.67 12.06 -14.21
N ARG A 128 -9.77 12.83 -14.24
CA ARG A 128 -9.75 14.23 -14.68
C ARG A 128 -8.86 15.07 -13.78
N TRP A 129 -8.90 14.87 -12.46
CA TRP A 129 -8.00 15.53 -11.52
C TRP A 129 -6.53 15.35 -11.89
N VAL A 130 -6.11 14.12 -12.21
CA VAL A 130 -4.73 13.83 -12.68
C VAL A 130 -4.41 14.63 -13.95
N ILE A 131 -5.33 14.66 -14.93
CA ILE A 131 -5.15 15.44 -16.16
C ILE A 131 -5.05 16.94 -15.86
N LEU A 132 -5.82 17.46 -14.91
CA LEU A 132 -5.80 18.87 -14.55
C LEU A 132 -4.52 19.26 -13.80
N LYS A 133 -4.01 18.40 -12.91
CA LYS A 133 -2.69 18.57 -12.28
C LYS A 133 -1.57 18.64 -13.33
N TRP A 134 -1.63 17.78 -14.34
CA TRP A 134 -0.69 17.84 -15.46
C TRP A 134 -0.88 19.11 -16.31
N LEU A 135 -2.12 19.47 -16.63
CA LEU A 135 -2.45 20.64 -17.44
C LEU A 135 -1.99 21.94 -16.80
N VAL A 136 -2.26 22.13 -15.51
CA VAL A 136 -1.96 23.39 -14.82
C VAL A 136 -0.44 23.70 -14.77
N ASN A 137 0.41 22.67 -14.90
CA ASN A 137 1.86 22.84 -15.01
C ASN A 137 2.33 23.52 -16.31
N HIS A 138 1.45 23.74 -17.28
CA HIS A 138 1.74 24.55 -18.48
C HIS A 138 1.57 26.06 -18.23
N PHE A 139 1.18 26.46 -17.02
CA PHE A 139 1.05 27.86 -16.61
C PHE A 139 2.08 28.18 -15.52
N GLU A 140 2.77 29.29 -15.70
CA GLU A 140 3.76 29.81 -14.76
C GLU A 140 3.08 30.32 -13.49
N MET A 141 3.77 30.15 -12.36
CA MET A 141 3.38 30.80 -11.11
C MET A 141 3.62 32.31 -11.23
N ASP A 142 2.74 33.11 -10.60
CA ASP A 142 2.79 34.58 -10.60
C ASP A 142 2.57 35.27 -11.95
N GLN A 143 2.22 34.52 -13.01
CA GLN A 143 1.84 35.09 -14.30
C GLN A 143 0.32 35.24 -14.42
N GLN A 144 -0.10 36.40 -14.93
CA GLN A 144 -1.49 36.66 -15.29
C GLN A 144 -1.72 36.44 -16.79
N TYR A 145 -2.82 35.77 -17.10
CA TYR A 145 -3.23 35.43 -18.46
C TYR A 145 -4.59 36.07 -18.76
N SER A 146 -4.69 36.79 -19.87
CA SER A 146 -6.00 37.11 -20.43
C SER A 146 -6.73 35.84 -20.85
N GLU A 147 -8.05 35.87 -20.89
CA GLU A 147 -8.85 34.73 -21.38
C GLU A 147 -8.39 34.22 -22.76
N LYS A 148 -8.00 35.15 -23.65
CA LYS A 148 -7.49 34.81 -24.98
C LYS A 148 -6.15 34.06 -24.88
N ALA A 149 -5.20 34.57 -24.09
CA ALA A 149 -3.90 33.94 -23.91
C ALA A 149 -4.02 32.55 -23.28
N LEU A 150 -4.86 32.43 -22.26
CA LEU A 150 -5.16 31.15 -21.61
C LEU A 150 -5.73 30.14 -22.62
N ASN A 151 -6.72 30.56 -23.41
CA ASN A 151 -7.35 29.69 -24.40
C ASN A 151 -6.36 29.23 -25.46
N GLU A 152 -5.44 30.09 -25.92
CA GLU A 152 -4.42 29.68 -26.89
C GLU A 152 -3.50 28.58 -26.33
N ILE A 153 -3.09 28.69 -25.06
CA ILE A 153 -2.29 27.65 -24.39
C ILE A 153 -3.09 26.34 -24.30
N ILE A 154 -4.32 26.38 -23.77
CA ILE A 154 -5.14 25.16 -23.64
C ILE A 154 -5.46 24.55 -25.01
N LYS A 155 -5.64 25.36 -26.05
CA LYS A 155 -5.99 24.90 -27.41
C LYS A 155 -4.88 24.07 -28.06
N GLN A 156 -3.62 24.31 -27.70
CA GLN A 156 -2.51 23.45 -28.14
C GLN A 156 -2.66 22.02 -27.60
N ILE A 157 -3.25 21.90 -26.41
CA ILE A 157 -3.45 20.64 -25.68
C ILE A 157 -4.78 19.96 -26.04
N HIS A 158 -5.89 20.69 -26.03
CA HIS A 158 -7.24 20.17 -26.28
C HIS A 158 -8.17 21.25 -26.87
N PRO A 159 -9.03 20.93 -27.86
CA PRO A 159 -9.92 21.90 -28.49
C PRO A 159 -11.02 22.45 -27.56
N ASP A 160 -11.50 21.66 -26.59
CA ASP A 160 -12.46 22.11 -25.58
C ASP A 160 -11.76 22.89 -24.45
N THR A 161 -11.37 24.12 -24.77
CA THR A 161 -10.70 25.04 -23.83
C THR A 161 -11.63 25.50 -22.71
N ALA A 162 -12.92 25.66 -23.02
CA ALA A 162 -13.92 26.18 -22.10
C ALA A 162 -14.16 25.22 -20.93
N THR A 163 -14.27 23.91 -21.20
CA THR A 163 -14.43 22.90 -20.15
C THR A 163 -13.21 22.84 -19.26
N LEU A 164 -12.00 22.71 -19.82
CA LEU A 164 -10.77 22.61 -19.02
C LEU A 164 -10.55 23.85 -18.15
N ARG A 165 -10.75 25.04 -18.70
CA ARG A 165 -10.69 26.30 -17.94
C ARG A 165 -11.70 26.33 -16.79
N ARG A 166 -12.93 25.89 -17.02
CA ARG A 166 -13.97 25.83 -15.98
C ARG A 166 -13.57 24.89 -14.85
N GLU A 167 -13.03 23.73 -15.20
CA GLU A 167 -12.59 22.74 -14.21
C GLU A 167 -11.38 23.25 -13.41
N LEU A 168 -10.39 23.88 -14.05
CA LEU A 168 -9.24 24.49 -13.36
C LEU A 168 -9.68 25.52 -12.31
N ILE A 169 -10.70 26.33 -12.61
CA ILE A 169 -11.31 27.25 -11.63
C ILE A 169 -12.08 26.47 -10.57
N GLY A 170 -12.90 25.50 -10.96
CA GLY A 170 -13.73 24.72 -10.05
C GLY A 170 -12.93 24.03 -8.95
N TYR A 171 -11.74 23.51 -9.30
CA TYR A 171 -10.81 22.88 -8.38
C TYR A 171 -9.82 23.86 -7.71
N ARG A 172 -10.00 25.17 -7.89
CA ARG A 172 -9.08 26.23 -7.40
C ARG A 172 -7.62 26.06 -7.82
N MET A 173 -7.37 25.41 -8.96
CA MET A 173 -6.05 25.37 -9.57
C MET A 173 -5.70 26.69 -10.25
N MET A 174 -6.73 27.44 -10.64
CA MET A 174 -6.62 28.81 -11.12
C MET A 174 -7.73 29.68 -10.50
N GLN A 175 -7.44 30.97 -10.35
CA GLN A 175 -8.46 31.98 -10.05
C GLN A 175 -8.72 32.86 -11.28
N ARG A 176 -9.83 33.60 -11.22
CA ARG A 176 -10.24 34.52 -12.27
C ARG A 176 -10.86 35.78 -11.66
N GLU A 177 -10.41 36.93 -12.14
CA GLU A 177 -11.03 38.23 -11.89
C GLU A 177 -10.98 39.08 -13.16
N ASN A 178 -12.08 39.77 -13.53
CA ASN A 178 -12.13 40.66 -14.70
C ASN A 178 -11.59 40.06 -16.01
N SER A 179 -11.81 38.76 -16.23
CA SER A 179 -11.29 37.99 -17.39
C SER A 179 -9.77 37.86 -17.48
N VAL A 180 -9.10 38.10 -16.36
CA VAL A 180 -7.71 37.77 -16.08
C VAL A 180 -7.70 36.51 -15.22
N TYR A 181 -6.80 35.59 -15.52
CA TYR A 181 -6.64 34.29 -14.88
C TYR A 181 -5.21 34.16 -14.37
N TRP A 182 -5.01 33.51 -13.23
CA TRP A 182 -3.68 33.18 -12.71
C TRP A 182 -3.73 31.83 -12.01
N ARG A 183 -2.58 31.16 -11.97
CA ARG A 183 -2.40 29.87 -11.31
C ARG A 183 -2.30 30.08 -9.80
N GLU A 184 -2.94 29.19 -9.04
CA GLU A 184 -2.81 29.13 -7.58
C GLU A 184 -1.81 28.04 -7.17
N PRO A 185 -1.12 28.21 -6.02
CA PRO A 185 -0.24 27.19 -5.48
C PRO A 185 -1.02 25.91 -5.14
N GLU A 186 -0.35 24.77 -5.19
CA GLU A 186 -0.96 23.45 -4.95
C GLU A 186 -1.66 23.35 -3.58
N SER A 187 -1.19 24.10 -2.58
CA SER A 187 -1.80 24.18 -1.26
C SER A 187 -3.24 24.72 -1.25
N GLU A 188 -3.64 25.47 -2.28
CA GLU A 188 -4.99 26.05 -2.41
C GLU A 188 -5.95 25.17 -3.22
N TRP A 189 -5.43 24.17 -3.93
CA TRP A 189 -6.23 23.30 -4.78
C TRP A 189 -7.23 22.52 -3.93
N ARG A 190 -8.45 22.40 -4.44
CA ARG A 190 -9.54 21.70 -3.75
C ARG A 190 -9.94 20.52 -4.61
N GLU A 191 -9.46 19.33 -4.27
CA GLU A 191 -10.12 18.12 -4.75
C GLU A 191 -11.49 18.10 -4.08
N GLU A 192 -12.58 18.20 -4.84
CA GLU A 192 -13.93 18.08 -4.26
C GLU A 192 -13.97 16.78 -3.47
N SER A 193 -14.15 16.93 -2.15
CA SER A 193 -14.05 15.87 -1.15
C SER A 193 -14.65 14.56 -1.68
N VAL A 194 -13.82 13.52 -1.70
CA VAL A 194 -14.28 12.14 -1.86
C VAL A 194 -15.18 11.84 -0.66
N PHE A 195 -16.49 12.01 -0.83
CA PHE A 195 -17.51 11.39 0.01
C PHE A 195 -17.98 10.10 -0.66
#